data_AF-A0A1C5PQ51-F1
#
_entry.id   AF-A0A1C5PQ51-F1
#
_cell.length_a   1.000
_cell.length_b   1.000
_cell.length_c   1.000
_cell.angle_alpha   90.00
_cell.angle_beta   90.00
_cell.angle_gamma   90.00
#
_symmetry.space_group_name_H-M   'P 1'
#
loop_
_entity.id
_entity.type
_entity.pdbx_description
1 polymer ?
#
loop_
_entity_poly.entity_id
_entity_poly.type
_entity_poly.pdbx_seq_one_letter_code
_entity_poly.pdbx_strand_id
1 'polypeptide(L)'
;MNTFTYLDFELIKLLYKENNLSQRMISKRLNCSLGKVNETLKKLKELNYLNEDNSLTNLGMNLIKKDKSAIILAAGQGIRMIPINNNVPKAMLEINGEILIERIIRQLLEANIHDITIVVGFMKEEFDYLIDQYRVKLVVNREYQEKNNLHSLNIVKDKINNTYIIPGDLYFYENPFLDNEIQSWYMLENRISKHSNVTCNTKNEIIKTKKDGLKLIGLSFINNQDASYLKEHLEHLDDGMHDSLFWEEALYQKNKMFIYGKIVDTNYVDEINTYEELRNVDDHSTHLNNETLSLIADVFKINVEQIKNIKSLKKGMTNRSFLFEINQDKYIMRIPGEGTDQLINRKEEYEVYQVIKDLNISDEVIYMNPQNGYKITKYLNDTRVCNQDDQEDLRKCMQLLKYFHQQDLKVDHEFNVFEKIDFYEKLRGPKSLYKDYDQTKEKVFSLKNIIEKMPKEWRLCHIDANCDNFLFYKENEEEKIKLIDWEYAAMQDIHLDIAMFCIYSMYNRQQVDNLIDIYFENKCDQQTRIKIYCYISMCGLLWSNWCEYKYTLGVEFGKYSLAQYRFAKDYYNIVIEEMENMK
;
A
#
# COMPACT_ATOMS: atom_id res chain seq x y z
N MET A 1 26.83 -13.84 -37.59
CA MET A 1 27.28 -14.20 -36.23
C MET A 1 26.95 -15.65 -36.00
N ASN A 2 27.92 -16.48 -35.61
CA ASN A 2 27.64 -17.87 -35.29
C ASN A 2 26.76 -17.90 -34.04
N THR A 3 25.53 -18.40 -34.17
CA THR A 3 24.55 -18.36 -33.08
C THR A 3 24.93 -19.40 -32.04
N PHE A 4 25.47 -18.93 -30.92
CA PHE A 4 25.62 -19.76 -29.72
C PHE A 4 24.25 -20.14 -29.18
N THR A 5 24.14 -21.36 -28.68
CA THR A 5 22.98 -21.84 -27.94
C THR A 5 23.23 -21.74 -26.44
N TYR A 6 22.19 -21.79 -25.62
CA TYR A 6 22.32 -21.83 -24.17
C TYR A 6 23.28 -22.94 -23.70
N LEU A 7 23.19 -24.13 -24.31
CA LEU A 7 24.07 -25.26 -23.99
C LEU A 7 25.54 -24.99 -24.29
N ASP A 8 25.83 -24.23 -25.35
CA ASP A 8 27.21 -23.91 -25.70
C ASP A 8 27.88 -23.07 -24.59
N PHE A 9 27.14 -22.11 -24.03
CA PHE A 9 27.62 -21.28 -22.93
C PHE A 9 27.77 -22.04 -21.61
N GLU A 10 26.78 -22.87 -21.26
CA GLU A 10 26.86 -23.68 -20.03
C GLU A 10 27.99 -24.71 -20.09
N LEU A 11 28.30 -25.25 -21.27
CA LEU A 11 29.45 -26.13 -21.45
C LEU A 11 30.78 -25.37 -21.25
N ILE A 12 30.91 -24.17 -21.83
CA ILE A 12 32.08 -23.31 -21.60
C ILE A 12 32.26 -22.98 -20.11
N LYS A 13 31.18 -22.62 -19.41
CA LYS A 13 31.18 -22.35 -17.96
C LYS A 13 31.59 -23.58 -17.14
N LEU A 14 31.11 -24.76 -17.52
CA LEU A 14 31.44 -26.02 -16.84
C LEU A 14 32.93 -26.35 -17.00
N LEU A 15 33.47 -26.25 -18.22
CA LEU A 15 34.88 -26.53 -18.49
C LEU A 15 35.84 -25.52 -17.88
N TYR A 16 35.38 -24.29 -17.65
CA TYR A 16 36.13 -23.29 -16.89
C TYR A 16 36.32 -23.69 -15.42
N LYS A 17 35.26 -24.25 -14.81
CA LYS A 17 35.30 -24.71 -13.41
C LYS A 17 36.00 -26.06 -13.27
N GLU A 18 35.76 -26.98 -14.20
CA GLU A 18 36.23 -28.37 -14.16
C GLU A 18 36.79 -28.78 -15.54
N ASN A 19 38.10 -28.60 -15.75
CA ASN A 19 38.75 -28.78 -17.05
C ASN A 19 38.96 -30.24 -17.50
N ASN A 20 38.75 -31.22 -16.61
CA ASN A 20 39.05 -32.64 -16.85
C ASN A 20 37.81 -33.55 -16.80
N LEU A 21 36.68 -33.07 -17.33
CA LEU A 21 35.44 -33.86 -17.33
C LEU A 21 35.32 -34.79 -18.53
N SER A 22 34.92 -36.04 -18.27
CA SER A 22 34.51 -36.95 -19.34
C SER A 22 33.19 -36.46 -19.97
N GLN A 23 32.98 -36.77 -21.26
CA GLN A 23 31.74 -36.43 -21.97
C GLN A 23 30.47 -36.98 -21.26
N ARG A 24 30.58 -38.13 -20.59
CA ARG A 24 29.51 -38.71 -19.77
C ARG A 24 29.22 -37.87 -18.52
N MET A 25 30.27 -37.35 -17.85
CA MET A 25 30.12 -36.42 -16.73
C MET A 25 29.44 -35.12 -17.19
N ILE A 26 29.89 -34.56 -18.33
CA ILE A 26 29.31 -33.34 -18.91
C ILE A 26 27.82 -33.54 -19.22
N SER A 27 27.47 -34.65 -19.87
CA SER A 27 26.08 -35.03 -20.18
C SER A 27 25.22 -35.09 -18.92
N LYS A 28 25.72 -35.68 -17.84
CA LYS A 28 25.02 -35.75 -16.54
C LYS A 28 24.87 -34.38 -15.89
N ARG A 29 25.92 -33.55 -15.88
CA ARG A 29 25.93 -32.21 -15.25
C ARG A 29 25.01 -31.23 -15.97
N LEU A 30 24.99 -31.24 -17.30
CA LEU A 30 24.19 -30.34 -18.13
C LEU A 30 22.81 -30.91 -18.48
N ASN A 31 22.45 -32.09 -17.94
CA ASN A 31 21.21 -32.80 -18.19
C ASN A 31 20.84 -32.89 -19.69
N CYS A 32 21.81 -33.27 -20.53
CA CYS A 32 21.65 -33.36 -21.97
C CYS A 32 22.22 -34.68 -22.52
N SER A 33 21.85 -35.08 -23.74
CA SER A 33 22.30 -36.35 -24.30
C SER A 33 23.80 -36.32 -24.65
N LEU A 34 24.45 -37.48 -24.57
CA LEU A 34 25.87 -37.62 -24.94
C LEU A 34 26.14 -37.17 -26.39
N GLY A 35 25.20 -37.45 -27.30
CA GLY A 35 25.28 -36.98 -28.69
C GLY A 35 25.29 -35.46 -28.78
N LYS A 36 24.47 -34.77 -27.98
CA LYS A 36 24.44 -33.30 -27.94
C LYS A 36 25.71 -32.71 -27.36
N VAL A 37 26.27 -33.32 -26.31
CA VAL A 37 27.58 -32.92 -25.77
C VAL A 37 28.66 -32.99 -26.84
N ASN A 38 28.72 -34.08 -27.59
CA ASN A 38 29.74 -34.28 -28.63
C ASN A 38 29.58 -33.28 -29.79
N GLU A 39 28.34 -33.01 -30.19
CA GLU A 39 28.02 -31.98 -31.19
C GLU A 39 28.48 -30.59 -30.73
N THR A 40 28.16 -30.21 -29.49
CA THR A 40 28.56 -28.91 -28.91
C THR A 40 30.09 -28.80 -28.75
N LEU A 41 30.76 -29.83 -28.24
CA LEU A 41 32.24 -29.83 -28.13
C LEU A 41 32.89 -29.65 -29.51
N LYS A 42 32.41 -30.37 -30.52
CA LYS A 42 32.93 -30.26 -31.89
C LYS A 42 32.73 -28.84 -32.43
N LYS A 43 31.52 -28.29 -32.29
CA LYS A 43 31.20 -26.91 -32.70
C LYS A 43 32.12 -25.90 -32.02
N LEU A 44 32.34 -26.02 -30.70
CA LEU A 44 33.18 -25.08 -29.94
C LEU A 44 34.66 -25.14 -30.32
N LYS A 45 35.17 -26.31 -30.72
CA LYS A 45 36.53 -26.46 -31.28
C LYS A 45 36.64 -25.84 -32.67
N GLU A 46 35.67 -26.09 -33.55
CA GLU A 46 35.62 -25.47 -34.89
C GLU A 46 35.57 -23.94 -34.80
N LEU A 47 34.94 -23.39 -33.76
CA LEU A 47 34.88 -21.96 -33.46
C LEU A 47 36.08 -21.42 -32.68
N ASN A 48 37.07 -22.26 -32.37
CA ASN A 48 38.29 -21.92 -31.63
C ASN A 48 38.08 -21.44 -30.18
N TYR A 49 37.00 -21.88 -29.52
CA TYR A 49 36.75 -21.63 -28.09
C TYR A 49 37.35 -22.73 -27.20
N LEU A 50 37.56 -23.93 -27.75
CA LEU A 50 38.18 -25.07 -27.09
C LEU A 50 39.38 -25.58 -27.89
N ASN A 51 40.42 -26.02 -27.17
CA ASN A 51 41.52 -26.80 -27.71
C ASN A 51 41.08 -28.25 -27.99
N GLU A 52 41.93 -29.03 -28.67
CA GLU A 52 41.64 -30.44 -28.97
C GLU A 52 41.45 -31.32 -27.73
N ASP A 53 42.09 -30.97 -26.62
CA ASP A 53 41.95 -31.63 -25.32
C ASP A 53 40.70 -31.18 -24.52
N ASN A 54 39.85 -30.33 -25.12
CA ASN A 54 38.70 -29.67 -24.51
C ASN A 54 39.06 -28.61 -23.43
N SER A 55 40.32 -28.22 -23.28
CA SER A 55 40.65 -27.04 -22.47
C SER A 55 40.22 -25.75 -23.18
N LEU A 56 39.92 -24.69 -22.43
CA LEU A 56 39.54 -23.41 -23.00
C LEU A 56 40.72 -22.72 -23.69
N THR A 57 40.50 -22.19 -24.89
CA THR A 57 41.46 -21.31 -25.57
C THR A 57 41.47 -19.92 -24.91
N ASN A 58 42.40 -19.05 -25.31
CA ASN A 58 42.35 -17.62 -24.93
C ASN A 58 41.03 -16.96 -25.33
N LEU A 59 40.44 -17.35 -26.47
CA LEU A 59 39.14 -16.85 -26.91
C LEU A 59 38.02 -17.30 -25.95
N GLY A 60 38.03 -18.57 -25.55
CA GLY A 60 37.10 -19.12 -24.55
C GLY A 60 37.26 -18.47 -23.17
N MET A 61 38.50 -18.27 -22.72
CA MET A 61 38.80 -17.61 -21.46
C MET A 61 38.34 -16.14 -21.44
N ASN A 62 38.56 -15.40 -22.54
CA ASN A 62 38.14 -13.99 -22.67
C ASN A 62 36.61 -13.83 -22.74
N LEU A 63 35.89 -14.88 -23.13
CA LEU A 63 34.42 -14.88 -23.11
C LEU A 63 33.90 -14.83 -21.66
N ILE A 64 34.62 -15.49 -20.73
CA ILE A 64 34.25 -15.66 -19.33
C ILE A 64 34.80 -14.54 -18.45
N LYS A 65 36.10 -14.23 -18.59
CA LYS A 65 36.84 -13.26 -17.76
C LYS A 65 36.51 -11.82 -18.16
N LYS A 66 35.24 -11.45 -18.00
CA LYS A 66 34.76 -10.08 -18.17
C LYS A 66 34.32 -9.54 -16.82
N ASP A 67 34.72 -8.32 -16.53
CA ASP A 67 34.24 -7.62 -15.35
C ASP A 67 32.71 -7.57 -15.37
N LYS A 68 32.13 -7.81 -14.20
CA LYS A 68 30.68 -7.83 -13.97
C LYS A 68 30.31 -6.65 -13.08
N SER A 69 29.11 -6.14 -13.29
CA SER A 69 28.51 -5.13 -12.42
C SER A 69 27.13 -5.57 -11.94
N ALA A 70 26.56 -4.82 -11.00
CA ALA A 70 25.23 -5.06 -10.48
C ALA A 70 24.44 -3.76 -10.35
N ILE A 71 23.14 -3.85 -10.61
CA ILE A 71 22.15 -2.81 -10.39
C ILE A 71 21.08 -3.41 -9.47
N ILE A 72 20.94 -2.85 -8.27
CA ILE A 72 19.89 -3.20 -7.31
C ILE A 72 18.77 -2.15 -7.42
N LEU A 73 17.54 -2.58 -7.68
CA LEU A 73 16.35 -1.73 -7.77
C LEU A 73 15.62 -1.71 -6.43
N ALA A 74 15.82 -0.64 -5.65
CA ALA A 74 15.30 -0.47 -4.28
C ALA A 74 14.46 0.80 -4.10
N ALA A 75 13.88 1.33 -5.19
CA ALA A 75 13.14 2.60 -5.16
C ALA A 75 11.69 2.50 -4.64
N GLY A 76 11.15 1.29 -4.50
CA GLY A 76 9.74 1.04 -4.18
C GLY A 76 9.35 1.30 -2.71
N GLN A 77 8.10 1.73 -2.49
CA GLN A 77 7.57 2.08 -1.15
C GLN A 77 7.15 0.89 -0.27
N GLY A 78 6.97 -0.32 -0.82
CA GLY A 78 6.66 -1.50 0.01
C GLY A 78 5.28 -1.56 0.66
N ILE A 79 4.28 -0.85 0.11
CA ILE A 79 2.91 -0.64 0.68
C ILE A 79 2.20 -1.95 1.11
N ARG A 80 2.61 -3.13 0.61
CA ARG A 80 2.00 -4.44 0.88
C ARG A 80 2.50 -5.15 2.16
N MET A 81 3.38 -4.53 2.95
CA MET A 81 4.08 -5.18 4.09
C MET A 81 3.54 -4.87 5.50
N ILE A 82 2.41 -4.19 5.63
CA ILE A 82 1.74 -3.96 6.93
C ILE A 82 1.34 -5.31 7.57
N PRO A 83 1.56 -5.57 8.89
CA PRO A 83 1.87 -4.61 9.97
C PRO A 83 3.35 -4.23 10.21
N ILE A 84 4.27 -4.50 9.28
CA ILE A 84 5.64 -3.98 9.39
C ILE A 84 5.63 -2.46 9.26
N ASN A 85 6.45 -1.81 10.08
CA ASN A 85 6.53 -0.36 10.17
C ASN A 85 6.83 0.27 8.80
N ASN A 86 6.00 1.21 8.32
CA ASN A 86 6.20 1.94 7.05
C ASN A 86 7.39 2.92 7.10
N ASN A 87 8.20 2.85 8.16
CA ASN A 87 9.38 3.69 8.37
C ASN A 87 10.66 2.98 7.91
N VAL A 88 10.57 1.83 7.23
CA VAL A 88 11.72 1.08 6.72
C VAL A 88 11.47 0.66 5.26
N PRO A 89 12.34 1.03 4.30
CA PRO A 89 12.30 0.50 2.94
C PRO A 89 12.35 -1.03 2.93
N LYS A 90 11.66 -1.70 2.00
CA LYS A 90 11.69 -3.18 1.90
C LYS A 90 13.10 -3.75 1.86
N ALA A 91 13.97 -3.13 1.07
CA ALA A 91 15.35 -3.56 0.93
C ALA A 91 16.16 -3.43 2.24
N MET A 92 15.65 -2.68 3.22
CA MET A 92 16.24 -2.50 4.55
C MET A 92 15.66 -3.43 5.62
N LEU A 93 14.77 -4.36 5.25
CA LEU A 93 14.22 -5.31 6.21
C LEU A 93 15.28 -6.29 6.70
N GLU A 94 15.28 -6.53 7.99
CA GLU A 94 16.10 -7.53 8.65
C GLU A 94 15.40 -8.90 8.67
N ILE A 95 16.10 -9.92 8.17
CA ILE A 95 15.67 -11.31 8.11
C ILE A 95 16.80 -12.18 8.65
N ASN A 96 16.51 -12.97 9.68
CA ASN A 96 17.47 -13.83 10.37
C ASN A 96 18.75 -13.08 10.83
N GLY A 97 18.59 -11.82 11.26
CA GLY A 97 19.70 -10.97 11.71
C GLY A 97 20.48 -10.27 10.59
N GLU A 98 20.04 -10.38 9.33
CA GLU A 98 20.70 -9.75 8.19
C GLU A 98 19.75 -8.82 7.43
N ILE A 99 20.19 -7.61 7.12
CA ILE A 99 19.46 -6.67 6.27
C ILE A 99 19.45 -7.19 4.82
N LEU A 100 18.28 -7.24 4.17
CA LEU A 100 18.09 -7.77 2.81
C LEU A 100 19.11 -7.22 1.80
N ILE A 101 19.23 -5.91 1.70
CA ILE A 101 20.15 -5.30 0.73
C ILE A 101 21.62 -5.55 1.08
N GLU A 102 21.96 -5.59 2.37
CA GLU A 102 23.32 -5.95 2.79
C GLU A 102 23.65 -7.38 2.40
N ARG A 103 22.72 -8.32 2.59
CA ARG A 103 22.87 -9.71 2.17
C ARG A 103 23.13 -9.82 0.67
N ILE A 104 22.34 -9.13 -0.16
CA ILE A 104 22.54 -9.07 -1.61
C ILE A 104 23.94 -8.52 -1.95
N ILE A 105 24.34 -7.40 -1.32
CA ILE A 105 25.67 -6.79 -1.53
C ILE A 105 26.79 -7.77 -1.15
N ARG A 106 26.70 -8.44 0.01
CA ARG A 106 27.69 -9.42 0.45
C ARG A 106 27.80 -10.59 -0.51
N GLN A 107 26.68 -11.12 -0.99
CA GLN A 107 26.65 -12.19 -1.99
C GLN A 107 27.30 -11.75 -3.32
N LEU A 108 27.05 -10.51 -3.77
CA LEU A 108 27.74 -9.95 -4.94
C LEU A 108 29.26 -9.86 -4.72
N LEU A 109 29.69 -9.37 -3.57
CA LEU A 109 31.11 -9.24 -3.22
C LEU A 109 31.81 -10.60 -3.12
N GLU A 110 31.15 -11.61 -2.53
CA GLU A 110 31.63 -13.00 -2.51
C GLU A 110 31.80 -13.58 -3.91
N ALA A 111 30.95 -13.16 -4.86
CA ALA A 111 31.05 -13.51 -6.26
C ALA A 111 32.02 -12.61 -7.05
N ASN A 112 32.90 -11.84 -6.38
CA ASN A 112 33.86 -10.90 -6.98
C ASN A 112 33.24 -9.78 -7.83
N ILE A 113 32.00 -9.36 -7.52
CA ILE A 113 31.29 -8.29 -8.21
C ILE A 113 31.31 -7.04 -7.34
N HIS A 114 32.21 -6.10 -7.68
CA HIS A 114 32.44 -4.90 -6.87
C HIS A 114 31.78 -3.62 -7.42
N ASP A 115 31.46 -3.57 -8.72
CA ASP A 115 30.78 -2.41 -9.31
C ASP A 115 29.27 -2.52 -9.10
N ILE A 116 28.81 -2.03 -7.94
CA ILE A 116 27.42 -2.12 -7.50
C ILE A 116 26.78 -0.73 -7.52
N THR A 117 25.68 -0.60 -8.23
CA THR A 117 24.80 0.58 -8.22
C THR A 117 23.46 0.22 -7.60
N ILE A 118 22.95 1.07 -6.70
CA ILE A 118 21.64 0.90 -6.06
C ILE A 118 20.76 2.08 -6.47
N VAL A 119 19.61 1.78 -7.05
CA VAL A 119 18.59 2.78 -7.39
C VAL A 119 17.62 2.89 -6.21
N VAL A 120 17.60 4.05 -5.56
CA VAL A 120 16.82 4.33 -4.35
C VAL A 120 15.76 5.39 -4.61
N GLY A 121 14.71 5.45 -3.78
CA GLY A 121 13.59 6.37 -3.95
C GLY A 121 12.98 6.73 -2.60
N PHE A 122 12.01 5.92 -2.15
CA PHE A 122 11.44 6.04 -0.81
C PHE A 122 12.52 5.93 0.29
N MET A 123 12.54 6.90 1.22
CA MET A 123 13.51 6.99 2.34
C MET A 123 14.97 6.73 1.92
N LYS A 124 15.39 7.30 0.79
CA LYS A 124 16.74 7.15 0.22
C LYS A 124 17.88 7.43 1.21
N GLU A 125 17.65 8.27 2.21
CA GLU A 125 18.61 8.62 3.25
C GLU A 125 19.07 7.40 4.07
N GLU A 126 18.20 6.41 4.27
CA GLU A 126 18.52 5.16 4.99
C GLU A 126 19.61 4.33 4.27
N PHE A 127 19.82 4.55 2.96
CA PHE A 127 20.80 3.79 2.17
C PHE A 127 22.20 4.41 2.17
N ASP A 128 22.37 5.64 2.67
CA ASP A 128 23.61 6.43 2.53
C ASP A 128 24.84 5.70 3.11
N TYR A 129 24.69 5.06 4.28
CA TYR A 129 25.78 4.35 4.95
C TYR A 129 26.37 3.21 4.11
N LEU A 130 25.60 2.64 3.18
CA LEU A 130 26.07 1.58 2.29
C LEU A 130 27.21 2.05 1.37
N ILE A 131 27.27 3.35 1.06
CA ILE A 131 28.35 3.96 0.25
C ILE A 131 29.68 3.75 0.96
N ASP A 132 29.77 4.10 2.24
CA ASP A 132 31.02 4.00 2.99
C ASP A 132 31.35 2.55 3.37
N GLN A 133 30.34 1.80 3.80
CA GLN A 133 30.51 0.42 4.28
C GLN A 133 30.87 -0.56 3.17
N TYR A 134 30.25 -0.41 1.99
CA TYR A 134 30.36 -1.38 0.89
C TYR A 134 30.89 -0.78 -0.42
N ARG A 135 31.16 0.53 -0.48
CA ARG A 135 31.65 1.22 -1.68
C ARG A 135 30.70 1.15 -2.88
N VAL A 136 29.40 1.07 -2.61
CA VAL A 136 28.34 1.08 -3.63
C VAL A 136 28.08 2.51 -4.14
N LYS A 137 27.40 2.62 -5.28
CA LYS A 137 26.94 3.89 -5.86
C LYS A 137 25.43 4.03 -5.70
N LEU A 138 24.95 5.09 -5.07
CA LEU A 138 23.51 5.38 -5.01
C LEU A 138 23.06 6.25 -6.18
N VAL A 139 21.89 5.95 -6.74
CA VAL A 139 21.21 6.77 -7.74
C VAL A 139 19.76 6.96 -7.31
N VAL A 140 19.29 8.21 -7.29
CA VAL A 140 17.96 8.54 -6.76
C VAL A 140 16.93 8.62 -7.89
N ASN A 141 15.92 7.76 -7.85
CA ASN A 141 14.69 7.92 -8.61
C ASN A 141 13.76 8.90 -7.86
N ARG A 142 13.64 10.12 -8.38
CA ARG A 142 12.77 11.17 -7.80
C ARG A 142 11.29 10.95 -8.12
N GLU A 143 10.98 10.21 -9.17
CA GLU A 143 9.63 9.95 -9.68
C GLU A 143 9.08 8.61 -9.17
N TYR A 144 9.67 8.03 -8.11
CA TYR A 144 9.31 6.70 -7.57
C TYR A 144 7.85 6.56 -7.11
N GLN A 145 7.12 7.66 -6.92
CA GLN A 145 5.70 7.65 -6.56
C GLN A 145 4.79 7.47 -7.78
N GLU A 146 5.24 7.96 -8.94
CA GLU A 146 4.45 8.04 -10.18
C GLU A 146 4.89 6.96 -11.17
N LYS A 147 6.17 6.58 -11.15
CA LYS A 147 6.79 5.66 -12.12
C LYS A 147 7.36 4.41 -11.45
N ASN A 148 7.13 3.27 -12.10
CA ASN A 148 7.48 1.94 -11.62
C ASN A 148 8.97 1.58 -11.91
N ASN A 149 9.35 0.32 -11.70
CA ASN A 149 10.75 -0.11 -11.77
C ASN A 149 11.38 -0.05 -13.19
N LEU A 150 10.58 0.06 -14.26
CA LEU A 150 11.07 0.32 -15.62
C LEU A 150 11.81 1.64 -15.67
N HIS A 151 11.19 2.72 -15.17
CA HIS A 151 11.81 4.03 -15.09
C HIS A 151 13.06 4.00 -14.20
N SER A 152 12.98 3.30 -13.06
CA SER A 152 14.12 3.13 -12.14
C SER A 152 15.34 2.52 -12.85
N LEU A 153 15.13 1.50 -13.69
CA LEU A 153 16.21 0.90 -14.48
C LEU A 153 16.67 1.83 -15.62
N ASN A 154 15.76 2.56 -16.26
CA ASN A 154 16.07 3.49 -17.36
C ASN A 154 17.02 4.62 -16.91
N ILE A 155 16.86 5.14 -15.69
CA ILE A 155 17.75 6.15 -15.09
C ILE A 155 19.23 5.70 -15.10
N VAL A 156 19.47 4.39 -14.95
CA VAL A 156 20.81 3.78 -14.87
C VAL A 156 21.16 2.92 -16.10
N LYS A 157 20.41 3.04 -17.19
CA LYS A 157 20.57 2.22 -18.41
C LYS A 157 22.00 2.20 -18.94
N ASP A 158 22.72 3.32 -18.83
CA ASP A 158 24.09 3.46 -19.35
C ASP A 158 25.07 2.53 -18.63
N LYS A 159 24.76 2.15 -17.39
CA LYS A 159 25.54 1.21 -16.58
C LYS A 159 25.31 -0.26 -16.94
N ILE A 160 24.30 -0.58 -17.75
CA ILE A 160 24.01 -1.96 -18.17
C ILE A 160 25.06 -2.41 -19.18
N ASN A 161 25.97 -3.28 -18.74
CA ASN A 161 27.01 -3.95 -19.52
C ASN A 161 27.60 -5.11 -18.71
N ASN A 162 27.27 -6.36 -19.05
CA ASN A 162 27.60 -7.54 -18.24
C ASN A 162 27.14 -7.36 -16.78
N THR A 163 25.86 -7.03 -16.64
CA THR A 163 25.29 -6.50 -15.40
C THR A 163 24.19 -7.41 -14.87
N TYR A 164 24.22 -7.66 -13.57
CA TYR A 164 23.08 -8.19 -12.85
C TYR A 164 22.04 -7.09 -12.58
N ILE A 165 20.77 -7.37 -12.85
CA ILE A 165 19.63 -6.52 -12.48
C ILE A 165 18.86 -7.27 -11.40
N ILE A 166 18.70 -6.64 -10.23
CA ILE A 166 18.30 -7.32 -8.99
C ILE A 166 17.18 -6.51 -8.30
N PRO A 167 15.99 -7.05 -8.07
CA PRO A 167 15.02 -6.44 -7.16
C PRO A 167 15.56 -6.43 -5.72
N GLY A 168 15.39 -5.31 -5.02
CA GLY A 168 15.90 -5.15 -3.65
C GLY A 168 15.14 -5.93 -2.57
N ASP A 169 14.06 -6.62 -2.92
CA ASP A 169 13.18 -7.36 -2.00
C ASP A 169 13.28 -8.90 -2.12
N LEU A 170 14.39 -9.39 -2.68
CA LEU A 170 14.68 -10.83 -2.78
C LEU A 170 15.56 -11.32 -1.63
N TYR A 171 15.19 -12.46 -1.05
CA TYR A 171 15.99 -13.21 -0.09
C TYR A 171 16.48 -14.53 -0.70
N PHE A 172 17.77 -14.61 -1.01
CA PHE A 172 18.38 -15.82 -1.56
C PHE A 172 18.99 -16.68 -0.45
N TYR A 173 18.62 -17.97 -0.40
CA TYR A 173 19.18 -18.93 0.57
C TYR A 173 20.63 -19.31 0.24
N GLU A 174 20.94 -19.44 -1.05
CA GLU A 174 22.27 -19.67 -1.59
C GLU A 174 22.69 -18.51 -2.48
N ASN A 175 24.00 -18.26 -2.62
CA ASN A 175 24.50 -17.15 -3.45
C ASN A 175 24.15 -17.39 -4.95
N PRO A 176 23.32 -16.54 -5.58
CA PRO A 176 22.88 -16.74 -6.96
C PRO A 176 23.84 -16.15 -8.00
N PHE A 177 24.83 -15.38 -7.55
CA PHE A 177 25.72 -14.62 -8.41
C PHE A 177 26.97 -15.41 -8.76
N LEU A 178 27.43 -15.23 -9.98
CA LEU A 178 28.61 -15.90 -10.53
C LEU A 178 29.46 -14.86 -11.26
N ASP A 179 30.76 -14.86 -11.01
CA ASP A 179 31.74 -14.05 -11.76
C ASP A 179 31.85 -14.48 -13.23
N ASN A 180 31.40 -15.70 -13.54
CA ASN A 180 31.63 -16.37 -14.80
C ASN A 180 30.39 -16.47 -15.71
N GLU A 181 29.35 -15.65 -15.50
CA GLU A 181 28.20 -15.61 -16.42
C GLU A 181 28.60 -15.16 -17.83
N ILE A 182 27.92 -15.65 -18.86
CA ILE A 182 28.25 -15.33 -20.25
C ILE A 182 27.04 -14.82 -21.00
N GLN A 183 25.99 -15.63 -21.03
CA GLN A 183 24.75 -15.36 -21.75
C GLN A 183 23.74 -14.64 -20.87
N SER A 184 22.94 -13.78 -21.49
CA SER A 184 21.86 -13.10 -20.77
C SER A 184 20.75 -14.09 -20.40
N TRP A 185 20.22 -13.96 -19.19
CA TRP A 185 19.15 -14.80 -18.69
C TRP A 185 18.28 -14.09 -17.65
N TYR A 186 17.03 -14.55 -17.52
CA TYR A 186 16.07 -14.12 -16.51
C TYR A 186 15.66 -15.30 -15.61
N MET A 187 15.59 -15.08 -14.30
CA MET A 187 15.26 -16.12 -13.33
C MET A 187 13.76 -16.39 -13.25
N LEU A 188 13.40 -17.67 -13.31
CA LEU A 188 12.04 -18.18 -13.18
C LEU A 188 11.98 -19.18 -12.03
N GLU A 189 10.96 -19.07 -11.18
CA GLU A 189 10.69 -20.10 -10.18
C GLU A 189 9.87 -21.23 -10.82
N ASN A 190 10.18 -22.48 -10.48
CA ASN A 190 9.44 -23.67 -10.91
C ASN A 190 8.07 -23.80 -10.20
N ARG A 191 7.27 -22.73 -10.25
CA ARG A 191 5.95 -22.59 -9.62
C ARG A 191 5.00 -21.88 -10.57
N ILE A 192 3.79 -22.39 -10.71
CA ILE A 192 2.74 -21.74 -11.49
C ILE A 192 2.11 -20.59 -10.68
N SER A 193 2.02 -19.40 -11.29
CA SER A 193 1.43 -18.21 -10.70
C SER A 193 0.32 -17.64 -11.59
N LYS A 194 -0.80 -17.24 -10.97
CA LYS A 194 -1.92 -16.57 -11.65
C LYS A 194 -1.56 -15.17 -12.16
N HIS A 195 -0.46 -14.61 -11.67
CA HIS A 195 0.04 -13.28 -12.06
C HIS A 195 1.15 -13.36 -13.11
N SER A 196 1.44 -14.55 -13.64
CA SER A 196 2.42 -14.75 -14.71
C SER A 196 1.76 -15.43 -15.91
N ASN A 197 2.21 -15.03 -17.10
CA ASN A 197 1.76 -15.58 -18.38
C ASN A 197 2.95 -16.08 -19.21
N VAL A 198 4.04 -16.54 -18.59
CA VAL A 198 5.22 -17.07 -19.30
C VAL A 198 5.45 -18.55 -19.08
N THR A 199 6.03 -19.21 -20.07
CA THR A 199 6.58 -20.57 -19.95
C THR A 199 8.00 -20.59 -20.49
N CYS A 200 8.78 -21.59 -20.11
CA CYS A 200 10.13 -21.80 -20.61
C CYS A 200 10.19 -23.11 -21.41
N ASN A 201 10.63 -23.03 -22.66
CA ASN A 201 10.70 -24.22 -23.52
C ASN A 201 12.01 -25.02 -23.29
N THR A 202 12.16 -26.15 -23.97
CA THR A 202 13.35 -27.03 -23.87
C THR A 202 14.65 -26.41 -24.39
N LYS A 203 14.59 -25.24 -25.04
CA LYS A 203 15.75 -24.44 -25.45
C LYS A 203 16.02 -23.29 -24.47
N ASN A 204 15.37 -23.29 -23.32
CA ASN A 204 15.40 -22.25 -22.30
C ASN A 204 14.92 -20.89 -22.80
N GLU A 205 13.99 -20.87 -23.76
CA GLU A 205 13.40 -19.63 -24.27
C GLU A 205 12.14 -19.29 -23.48
N ILE A 206 11.99 -18.03 -23.06
CA ILE A 206 10.82 -17.54 -22.32
C ILE A 206 9.77 -17.03 -23.31
N ILE A 207 8.57 -17.61 -23.28
CA ILE A 207 7.50 -17.36 -24.26
C ILE A 207 6.18 -17.07 -23.53
N LYS A 208 5.41 -16.09 -24.03
CA LYS A 208 4.05 -15.79 -23.55
C LYS A 208 3.11 -16.97 -23.81
N THR A 209 2.33 -17.33 -22.80
CA THR A 209 1.29 -18.37 -22.82
C THR A 209 -0.07 -17.77 -22.44
N LYS A 210 -1.16 -18.42 -22.87
CA LYS A 210 -2.54 -17.99 -22.55
C LYS A 210 -3.04 -18.50 -21.19
N LYS A 211 -2.26 -19.37 -20.54
CA LYS A 211 -2.56 -19.96 -19.24
C LYS A 211 -1.64 -19.35 -18.18
N ASP A 212 -1.96 -19.60 -16.91
CA ASP A 212 -1.06 -19.32 -15.79
C ASP A 212 0.33 -19.92 -16.06
N GLY A 213 1.35 -19.10 -15.84
CA GLY A 213 2.74 -19.37 -16.21
C GLY A 213 3.68 -19.51 -15.01
N LEU A 214 4.95 -19.76 -15.29
CA LEU A 214 6.03 -19.82 -14.30
C LEU A 214 6.20 -18.45 -13.63
N LYS A 215 6.37 -18.42 -12.30
CA LYS A 215 6.57 -17.16 -11.56
C LYS A 215 7.88 -16.47 -11.99
N LEU A 216 7.77 -15.18 -12.31
CA LEU A 216 8.88 -14.28 -12.62
C LEU A 216 9.47 -13.77 -11.30
N ILE A 217 10.81 -13.84 -11.15
CA ILE A 217 11.50 -13.42 -9.91
C ILE A 217 12.12 -12.03 -10.01
N GLY A 218 12.44 -11.55 -11.21
CA GLY A 218 13.05 -10.22 -11.43
C GLY A 218 14.58 -10.22 -11.50
N LEU A 219 15.26 -11.23 -10.96
CA LEU A 219 16.72 -11.36 -11.09
C LEU A 219 17.11 -11.73 -12.53
N SER A 220 18.02 -10.95 -13.11
CA SER A 220 18.51 -11.16 -14.47
C SER A 220 20.00 -10.84 -14.60
N PHE A 221 20.69 -11.50 -15.52
CA PHE A 221 22.02 -11.10 -15.99
C PHE A 221 21.92 -10.66 -17.45
N ILE A 222 22.48 -9.51 -17.80
CA ILE A 222 22.47 -8.96 -19.16
C ILE A 222 23.90 -8.74 -19.65
N ASN A 223 24.31 -9.46 -20.68
CA ASN A 223 25.62 -9.30 -21.30
C ASN A 223 25.72 -8.01 -22.14
N ASN A 224 26.93 -7.64 -22.55
CA ASN A 224 27.17 -6.44 -23.37
C ASN A 224 26.36 -6.38 -24.69
N GLN A 225 26.23 -7.51 -25.38
CA GLN A 225 25.57 -7.58 -26.69
C GLN A 225 24.07 -7.26 -26.57
N ASP A 226 23.42 -7.88 -25.58
CA ASP A 226 21.99 -7.73 -25.32
C ASP A 226 21.67 -6.42 -24.62
N ALA A 227 22.64 -5.84 -23.90
CA ALA A 227 22.48 -4.56 -23.20
C ALA A 227 22.10 -3.42 -24.14
N SER A 228 22.69 -3.37 -25.35
CA SER A 228 22.37 -2.29 -26.32
C SER A 228 20.90 -2.30 -26.71
N TYR A 229 20.36 -3.51 -26.92
CA TYR A 229 18.96 -3.69 -27.28
C TYR A 229 18.00 -3.38 -26.12
N LEU A 230 18.36 -3.80 -24.90
CA LEU A 230 17.60 -3.46 -23.70
C LEU A 230 17.54 -1.94 -23.46
N LYS A 231 18.66 -1.22 -23.64
CA LYS A 231 18.72 0.24 -23.47
C LYS A 231 17.76 0.97 -24.40
N GLU A 232 17.77 0.62 -25.69
CA GLU A 232 16.86 1.20 -26.69
C GLU A 232 15.39 0.98 -26.32
N HIS A 233 15.06 -0.23 -25.86
CA HIS A 233 13.70 -0.57 -25.44
C HIS A 233 13.26 0.18 -24.18
N LEU A 234 14.14 0.31 -23.18
CA LEU A 234 13.84 1.08 -21.96
C LEU A 234 13.57 2.55 -22.30
N GLU A 235 14.36 3.14 -23.21
CA GLU A 235 14.15 4.51 -23.68
C GLU A 235 12.81 4.71 -24.38
N HIS A 236 12.42 3.76 -25.23
CA HIS A 236 11.15 3.84 -25.94
C HIS A 236 9.95 3.66 -25.01
N LEU A 237 10.08 2.84 -23.96
CA LEU A 237 8.99 2.57 -23.03
C LEU A 237 8.87 3.60 -21.91
N ASP A 238 9.90 4.39 -21.60
CA ASP A 238 9.83 5.45 -20.59
C ASP A 238 9.31 6.77 -21.19
N ASP A 239 8.08 6.72 -21.74
CA ASP A 239 7.46 7.79 -22.55
C ASP A 239 6.33 8.56 -21.83
N GLY A 240 6.06 8.26 -20.56
CA GLY A 240 4.96 8.82 -19.77
C GLY A 240 3.60 8.12 -19.97
N MET A 241 3.45 7.25 -20.99
CA MET A 241 2.24 6.44 -21.17
C MET A 241 2.35 5.08 -20.48
N HIS A 242 3.58 4.62 -20.24
CA HIS A 242 3.88 3.29 -19.71
C HIS A 242 4.51 3.34 -18.31
N ASP A 243 4.27 4.41 -17.56
CA ASP A 243 4.85 4.65 -16.23
C ASP A 243 4.55 3.54 -15.21
N SER A 244 3.49 2.76 -15.41
CA SER A 244 3.14 1.62 -14.57
C SER A 244 3.84 0.30 -14.93
N LEU A 245 4.57 0.23 -16.06
CA LEU A 245 5.17 -1.02 -16.54
C LEU A 245 6.37 -1.47 -15.71
N PHE A 246 6.55 -2.79 -15.67
CA PHE A 246 7.76 -3.41 -15.14
C PHE A 246 8.84 -3.48 -16.22
N TRP A 247 10.12 -3.39 -15.83
CA TRP A 247 11.25 -3.38 -16.76
C TRP A 247 11.32 -4.65 -17.64
N GLU A 248 10.77 -5.76 -17.16
CA GLU A 248 10.62 -7.02 -17.90
C GLU A 248 9.88 -6.84 -19.23
N GLU A 249 9.00 -5.83 -19.35
CA GLU A 249 8.33 -5.56 -20.62
C GLU A 249 9.31 -5.18 -21.73
N ALA A 250 10.43 -4.53 -21.37
CA ALA A 250 11.50 -4.20 -22.32
C ALA A 250 12.22 -5.45 -22.88
N LEU A 251 12.09 -6.61 -22.22
CA LEU A 251 12.69 -7.86 -22.67
C LEU A 251 11.91 -8.53 -23.82
N TYR A 252 10.66 -8.15 -24.06
CA TYR A 252 9.82 -8.83 -25.05
C TYR A 252 10.07 -8.38 -26.48
N GLN A 253 10.21 -9.37 -27.36
CA GLN A 253 10.04 -9.26 -28.80
C GLN A 253 8.79 -10.05 -29.21
N LYS A 254 7.69 -9.34 -29.45
CA LYS A 254 6.37 -9.94 -29.71
C LYS A 254 5.93 -10.82 -28.53
N ASN A 255 6.03 -12.14 -28.69
CA ASN A 255 5.57 -13.14 -27.71
C ASN A 255 6.71 -13.86 -26.99
N LYS A 256 7.96 -13.44 -27.16
CA LYS A 256 9.15 -14.13 -26.63
C LYS A 256 10.14 -13.12 -26.06
N MET A 257 10.80 -13.44 -24.94
CA MET A 257 11.93 -12.63 -24.48
C MET A 257 13.19 -12.93 -25.31
N PHE A 258 13.99 -11.90 -25.62
CA PHE A 258 15.23 -12.11 -26.39
C PHE A 258 16.35 -12.79 -25.58
N ILE A 259 16.18 -12.92 -24.26
CA ILE A 259 17.10 -13.61 -23.34
C ILE A 259 16.57 -14.99 -22.90
N TYR A 260 17.43 -15.80 -22.29
CA TYR A 260 17.08 -17.16 -21.85
C TYR A 260 16.43 -17.19 -20.46
N GLY A 261 15.73 -18.29 -20.14
CA GLY A 261 15.21 -18.57 -18.81
C GLY A 261 16.17 -19.42 -17.98
N LYS A 262 16.33 -19.06 -16.71
CA LYS A 262 17.05 -19.84 -15.69
C LYS A 262 16.03 -20.28 -14.64
N ILE A 263 15.62 -21.54 -14.69
CA ILE A 263 14.62 -22.10 -13.77
C ILE A 263 15.30 -22.52 -12.47
N VAL A 264 14.73 -22.12 -11.34
CA VAL A 264 15.16 -22.51 -9.99
C VAL A 264 14.02 -23.20 -9.24
N ASP A 265 14.37 -24.02 -8.25
CA ASP A 265 13.40 -24.68 -7.37
C ASP A 265 12.71 -23.69 -6.44
N THR A 266 11.54 -24.07 -5.92
CA THR A 266 10.68 -23.20 -5.10
C THR A 266 11.30 -22.74 -3.77
N ASN A 267 12.38 -23.38 -3.34
CA ASN A 267 13.04 -23.09 -2.07
C ASN A 267 14.35 -22.32 -2.26
N TYR A 268 14.61 -21.81 -3.48
CA TYR A 268 15.87 -21.15 -3.82
C TYR A 268 15.90 -19.67 -3.43
N VAL A 269 14.75 -19.01 -3.53
CA VAL A 269 14.60 -17.56 -3.32
C VAL A 269 13.19 -17.27 -2.84
N ASP A 270 13.07 -16.39 -1.85
CA ASP A 270 11.80 -15.81 -1.45
C ASP A 270 11.73 -14.33 -1.85
N GLU A 271 10.55 -13.91 -2.28
CA GLU A 271 10.24 -12.52 -2.59
C GLU A 271 9.44 -11.96 -1.41
N ILE A 272 10.01 -10.99 -0.71
CA ILE A 272 9.43 -10.46 0.52
C ILE A 272 8.48 -9.32 0.17
N ASN A 273 7.24 -9.68 -0.15
CA ASN A 273 6.19 -8.75 -0.54
C ASN A 273 5.16 -8.48 0.56
N THR A 274 4.99 -9.43 1.46
CA THR A 274 3.92 -9.44 2.46
C THR A 274 4.46 -9.81 3.84
N TYR A 275 3.67 -9.48 4.86
CA TYR A 275 3.95 -9.89 6.24
C TYR A 275 4.07 -11.41 6.41
N GLU A 276 3.16 -12.17 5.77
CA GLU A 276 3.15 -13.63 5.87
C GLU A 276 4.41 -14.24 5.23
N GLU A 277 4.90 -13.65 4.13
CA GLU A 277 6.17 -14.08 3.54
C GLU A 277 7.35 -13.76 4.46
N LEU A 278 7.40 -12.57 5.08
CA LEU A 278 8.43 -12.29 6.09
C LEU A 278 8.37 -13.31 7.24
N ARG A 279 7.18 -13.56 7.78
CA ARG A 279 6.97 -14.52 8.88
C ARG A 279 7.36 -15.94 8.51
N ASN A 280 7.11 -16.37 7.28
CA ASN A 280 7.48 -17.71 6.82
C ASN A 280 9.01 -17.88 6.70
N VAL A 281 9.74 -16.81 6.42
CA VAL A 281 11.20 -16.82 6.25
C VAL A 281 11.94 -16.55 7.58
N ASP A 282 11.37 -15.71 8.44
CA ASP A 282 11.87 -15.38 9.78
C ASP A 282 10.68 -15.04 10.70
N ASP A 283 10.27 -16.01 11.52
CA ASP A 283 9.17 -15.87 12.49
C ASP A 283 9.57 -15.08 13.76
N HIS A 284 10.85 -14.76 13.89
CA HIS A 284 11.43 -13.99 14.99
C HIS A 284 11.85 -12.56 14.59
N SER A 285 11.63 -12.15 13.34
CA SER A 285 12.03 -10.83 12.83
C SER A 285 11.50 -9.71 13.73
N THR A 286 12.38 -8.77 14.08
CA THR A 286 12.08 -7.58 14.89
C THR A 286 11.05 -6.66 14.23
N HIS A 287 10.85 -6.81 12.92
CA HIS A 287 9.85 -6.10 12.13
C HIS A 287 8.45 -6.72 12.18
N LEU A 288 8.33 -7.99 12.59
CA LEU A 288 7.05 -8.56 12.97
C LEU A 288 6.61 -7.82 14.22
N ASN A 289 5.47 -7.12 14.16
CA ASN A 289 4.98 -6.31 15.28
C ASN A 289 4.45 -7.24 16.40
N ASN A 290 5.40 -7.91 17.06
CA ASN A 290 5.19 -9.03 17.99
C ASN A 290 4.28 -8.63 19.15
N GLU A 291 4.28 -7.36 19.55
CA GLU A 291 3.38 -6.83 20.57
C GLU A 291 1.91 -6.90 20.14
N THR A 292 1.61 -6.59 18.89
CA THR A 292 0.23 -6.60 18.39
C THR A 292 -0.29 -8.03 18.23
N LEU A 293 0.53 -8.93 17.69
CA LEU A 293 0.15 -10.33 17.58
C LEU A 293 0.06 -11.03 18.94
N SER A 294 0.96 -10.70 19.86
CA SER A 294 0.89 -11.20 21.24
C SER A 294 -0.37 -10.71 21.92
N LEU A 295 -0.74 -9.44 21.73
CA LEU A 295 -2.00 -8.91 22.23
C LEU A 295 -3.21 -9.67 21.65
N ILE A 296 -3.25 -9.89 20.33
CA ILE A 296 -4.33 -10.66 19.71
C ILE A 296 -4.37 -12.08 20.30
N ALA A 297 -3.23 -12.75 20.41
CA ALA A 297 -3.13 -14.07 21.02
C ALA A 297 -3.64 -14.07 22.48
N ASP A 298 -3.31 -13.05 23.26
CA ASP A 298 -3.75 -12.88 24.65
C ASP A 298 -5.25 -12.57 24.77
N VAL A 299 -5.80 -11.77 23.86
CA VAL A 299 -7.24 -11.45 23.81
C VAL A 299 -8.05 -12.70 23.49
N PHE A 300 -7.63 -13.49 22.52
CA PHE A 300 -8.34 -14.69 22.07
C PHE A 300 -7.94 -15.96 22.84
N LYS A 301 -6.93 -15.91 23.72
CA LYS A 301 -6.37 -17.06 24.46
C LYS A 301 -5.89 -18.19 23.53
N ILE A 302 -5.16 -17.82 22.48
CA ILE A 302 -4.61 -18.72 21.46
C ILE A 302 -3.09 -18.54 21.34
N ASN A 303 -2.45 -19.41 20.55
CA ASN A 303 -1.07 -19.19 20.13
C ASN A 303 -1.02 -18.28 18.90
N VAL A 304 0.04 -17.49 18.74
CA VAL A 304 0.25 -16.56 17.61
C VAL A 304 0.19 -17.27 16.25
N GLU A 305 0.61 -18.55 16.17
CA GLU A 305 0.52 -19.42 14.99
C GLU A 305 -0.90 -19.65 14.46
N GLN A 306 -1.91 -19.47 15.32
CA GLN A 306 -3.31 -19.65 14.93
C GLN A 306 -3.90 -18.39 14.28
N ILE A 307 -3.21 -17.25 14.36
CA ILE A 307 -3.56 -16.02 13.65
C ILE A 307 -3.05 -16.14 12.21
N LYS A 308 -3.97 -16.17 11.25
CA LYS A 308 -3.69 -16.42 9.83
C LYS A 308 -4.31 -15.34 8.94
N ASN A 309 -3.93 -15.34 7.67
CA ASN A 309 -4.53 -14.52 6.62
C ASN A 309 -4.55 -13.03 6.94
N ILE A 310 -3.44 -12.51 7.50
CA ILE A 310 -3.33 -11.11 7.85
C ILE A 310 -3.26 -10.27 6.57
N LYS A 311 -4.17 -9.29 6.44
CA LYS A 311 -4.28 -8.41 5.26
C LYS A 311 -4.49 -6.98 5.69
N SER A 312 -3.72 -6.04 5.15
CA SER A 312 -4.00 -4.61 5.38
C SER A 312 -5.37 -4.24 4.82
N LEU A 313 -6.15 -3.50 5.59
CA LEU A 313 -7.32 -2.78 5.08
C LEU A 313 -6.88 -1.37 4.65
N LYS A 314 -7.70 -0.71 3.83
CA LYS A 314 -7.45 0.66 3.34
C LYS A 314 -7.02 1.57 4.51
N LYS A 315 -6.01 2.41 4.28
CA LYS A 315 -5.55 3.42 5.24
C LYS A 315 -6.67 4.44 5.46
N GLY A 316 -7.28 4.44 6.65
CA GLY A 316 -8.11 5.54 7.12
C GLY A 316 -7.25 6.75 7.49
N MET A 317 -7.84 7.95 7.54
CA MET A 317 -7.10 9.19 7.83
C MET A 317 -6.58 9.27 9.28
N THR A 318 -7.21 8.51 10.20
CA THR A 318 -6.96 8.57 11.64
C THR A 318 -6.45 7.24 12.22
N ASN A 319 -6.54 6.14 11.45
CA ASN A 319 -6.26 4.80 11.96
C ASN A 319 -5.60 3.89 10.90
N ARG A 320 -4.72 3.00 11.36
CA ARG A 320 -4.18 1.87 10.59
C ARG A 320 -4.95 0.62 10.96
N SER A 321 -5.53 -0.06 9.98
CA SER A 321 -6.34 -1.25 10.22
C SER A 321 -5.86 -2.44 9.39
N PHE A 322 -5.87 -3.64 9.97
CA PHE A 322 -5.64 -4.88 9.25
C PHE A 322 -6.68 -5.94 9.63
N LEU A 323 -7.05 -6.75 8.65
CA LEU A 323 -7.86 -7.95 8.78
C LEU A 323 -6.98 -9.12 9.19
N PHE A 324 -7.48 -10.00 10.05
CA PHE A 324 -6.86 -11.29 10.37
C PHE A 324 -7.93 -12.36 10.59
N GLU A 325 -7.54 -13.63 10.54
CA GLU A 325 -8.44 -14.77 10.72
C GLU A 325 -7.99 -15.68 11.88
N ILE A 326 -8.96 -16.10 12.68
CA ILE A 326 -8.81 -17.12 13.72
C ILE A 326 -9.94 -18.12 13.52
N ASN A 327 -9.62 -19.41 13.37
CA ASN A 327 -10.62 -20.48 13.19
C ASN A 327 -11.68 -20.21 12.10
N GLN A 328 -11.28 -19.57 10.98
CA GLN A 328 -12.14 -19.13 9.86
C GLN A 328 -13.01 -17.88 10.14
N ASP A 329 -13.06 -17.40 11.38
CA ASP A 329 -13.68 -16.12 11.71
C ASP A 329 -12.71 -14.97 11.41
N LYS A 330 -13.24 -13.89 10.84
CA LYS A 330 -12.48 -12.70 10.44
C LYS A 330 -12.64 -11.58 11.46
N TYR A 331 -11.55 -10.87 11.73
CA TYR A 331 -11.48 -9.78 12.68
C TYR A 331 -10.65 -8.62 12.12
N ILE A 332 -10.93 -7.42 12.59
CA ILE A 332 -10.18 -6.21 12.26
C ILE A 332 -9.43 -5.76 13.51
N MET A 333 -8.12 -5.60 13.39
CA MET A 333 -7.30 -4.87 14.35
C MET A 333 -7.13 -3.43 13.86
N ARG A 334 -7.49 -2.46 14.70
CA ARG A 334 -7.33 -1.02 14.50
C ARG A 334 -6.30 -0.49 15.48
N ILE A 335 -5.28 0.16 14.92
CA ILE A 335 -4.17 0.80 15.61
C ILE A 335 -4.25 2.31 15.30
N PRO A 336 -4.28 3.20 16.31
CA PRO A 336 -4.22 4.63 16.08
C PRO A 336 -3.04 5.07 15.21
N GLY A 337 -3.26 6.07 14.36
CA GLY A 337 -2.20 6.69 13.57
C GLY A 337 -1.26 7.53 14.44
N GLU A 338 0.02 7.61 14.07
CA GLU A 338 0.98 8.50 14.74
C GLU A 338 0.50 9.96 14.69
N GLY A 339 0.61 10.67 15.81
CA GLY A 339 0.19 12.08 15.93
C GLY A 339 -1.32 12.31 16.02
N THR A 340 -2.15 11.26 16.07
CA THR A 340 -3.61 11.40 16.21
C THR A 340 -4.07 11.68 17.64
N ASP A 341 -3.19 11.54 18.63
CA ASP A 341 -3.49 11.79 20.05
C ASP A 341 -3.89 13.24 20.34
N GLN A 342 -3.46 14.19 19.49
CA GLN A 342 -3.89 15.58 19.59
C GLN A 342 -5.30 15.82 19.06
N LEU A 343 -5.81 14.91 18.22
CA LEU A 343 -7.09 15.07 17.51
C LEU A 343 -8.22 14.26 18.16
N ILE A 344 -7.91 13.06 18.64
CA ILE A 344 -8.89 12.09 19.14
C ILE A 344 -8.54 11.68 20.56
N ASN A 345 -9.51 11.77 21.46
CA ASN A 345 -9.37 11.32 22.83
C ASN A 345 -9.81 9.84 22.94
N ARG A 346 -8.84 8.95 23.18
CA ARG A 346 -9.07 7.50 23.22
C ARG A 346 -9.89 7.05 24.43
N LYS A 347 -9.83 7.81 25.52
CA LYS A 347 -10.64 7.57 26.71
C LYS A 347 -12.12 7.89 26.43
N GLU A 348 -12.38 9.01 25.77
CA GLU A 348 -13.72 9.42 25.34
C GLU A 348 -14.32 8.42 24.35
N GLU A 349 -13.56 7.98 23.33
CA GLU A 349 -14.01 6.93 22.39
C GLU A 349 -14.38 5.64 23.14
N TYR A 350 -13.56 5.21 24.11
CA TYR A 350 -13.83 4.01 24.90
C TYR A 350 -15.11 4.15 25.75
N GLU A 351 -15.30 5.30 26.40
CA GLU A 351 -16.49 5.60 27.21
C GLU A 351 -17.78 5.53 26.36
N VAL A 352 -17.74 6.06 25.13
CA VAL A 352 -18.87 5.92 24.18
C VAL A 352 -19.17 4.46 23.88
N TYR A 353 -18.15 3.66 23.53
CA TYR A 353 -18.33 2.24 23.23
C TYR A 353 -18.91 1.45 24.42
N GLN A 354 -18.59 1.84 25.67
CA GLN A 354 -19.19 1.21 26.85
C GLN A 354 -20.69 1.48 26.98
N VAL A 355 -21.14 2.67 26.58
CA VAL A 355 -22.54 3.10 26.70
C VAL A 355 -23.41 2.52 25.56
N ILE A 356 -22.85 2.35 24.35
CA ILE A 356 -23.61 1.84 23.19
C ILE A 356 -23.59 0.32 23.02
N LYS A 357 -22.78 -0.42 23.79
CA LYS A 357 -22.50 -1.86 23.58
C LYS A 357 -23.75 -2.74 23.49
N ASP A 358 -24.80 -2.40 24.24
CA ASP A 358 -26.01 -3.22 24.35
C ASP A 358 -27.07 -2.88 23.28
N LEU A 359 -26.85 -1.85 22.47
CA LEU A 359 -27.79 -1.39 21.45
C LEU A 359 -27.65 -2.11 20.11
N ASN A 360 -26.56 -2.87 19.91
CA ASN A 360 -26.22 -3.53 18.64
C ASN A 360 -26.26 -2.59 17.40
N ILE A 361 -26.01 -1.30 17.59
CA ILE A 361 -25.96 -0.29 16.52
C ILE A 361 -24.58 -0.18 15.88
N SER A 362 -23.51 -0.62 16.56
CA SER A 362 -22.12 -0.51 16.11
C SER A 362 -21.53 -1.86 15.68
N ASP A 363 -20.31 -1.81 15.14
CA ASP A 363 -19.41 -2.96 15.03
C ASP A 363 -19.25 -3.71 16.35
N GLU A 364 -19.07 -5.04 16.26
CA GLU A 364 -18.92 -5.90 17.43
C GLU A 364 -17.48 -5.79 17.96
N VAL A 365 -17.31 -5.10 19.09
CA VAL A 365 -16.01 -4.88 19.73
C VAL A 365 -15.64 -6.08 20.59
N ILE A 366 -14.54 -6.74 20.23
CA ILE A 366 -13.96 -7.86 20.98
C ILE A 366 -12.98 -7.35 22.05
N TYR A 367 -12.21 -6.32 21.71
CA TYR A 367 -11.25 -5.70 22.61
C TYR A 367 -11.10 -4.22 22.29
N MET A 368 -10.94 -3.40 23.32
CA MET A 368 -10.61 -1.98 23.17
C MET A 368 -9.81 -1.50 24.37
N ASN A 369 -8.76 -0.71 24.12
CA ASN A 369 -7.89 -0.18 25.16
C ASN A 369 -7.94 1.36 25.21
N PRO A 370 -8.36 1.95 26.34
CA PRO A 370 -8.52 3.40 26.46
C PRO A 370 -7.19 4.17 26.53
N GLN A 371 -6.06 3.51 26.78
CA GLN A 371 -4.75 4.16 26.93
C GLN A 371 -4.03 4.29 25.59
N ASN A 372 -3.95 3.19 24.83
CA ASN A 372 -3.24 3.18 23.54
C ASN A 372 -4.18 3.20 22.33
N GLY A 373 -5.51 3.17 22.53
CA GLY A 373 -6.52 3.23 21.48
C GLY A 373 -6.62 1.99 20.60
N TYR A 374 -5.96 0.87 20.96
CA TYR A 374 -6.05 -0.37 20.20
C TYR A 374 -7.45 -0.94 20.28
N LYS A 375 -8.00 -1.36 19.14
CA LYS A 375 -9.36 -1.89 19.04
C LYS A 375 -9.38 -3.12 18.13
N ILE A 376 -10.01 -4.20 18.59
CA ILE A 376 -10.28 -5.40 17.81
C ILE A 376 -11.80 -5.54 17.65
N THR A 377 -12.27 -5.62 16.41
CA THR A 377 -13.69 -5.83 16.11
C THR A 377 -13.91 -7.02 15.20
N LYS A 378 -15.11 -7.60 15.21
CA LYS A 378 -15.49 -8.65 14.28
C LYS A 378 -15.68 -8.06 12.87
N TYR A 379 -15.15 -8.74 11.86
CA TYR A 379 -15.33 -8.33 10.47
C TYR A 379 -16.70 -8.75 9.95
N LEU A 380 -17.43 -7.82 9.34
CA LEU A 380 -18.69 -8.08 8.67
C LEU A 380 -18.43 -8.42 7.19
N ASN A 381 -18.95 -9.56 6.72
CA ASN A 381 -18.82 -9.97 5.32
C ASN A 381 -19.91 -9.32 4.45
N ASP A 382 -19.64 -9.23 3.15
CA ASP A 382 -20.59 -8.77 2.12
C ASP A 382 -21.24 -7.41 2.43
N THR A 383 -20.40 -6.48 2.89
CA THR A 383 -20.84 -5.15 3.30
C THR A 383 -20.80 -4.13 2.17
N ARG A 384 -21.70 -3.14 2.22
CA ARG A 384 -21.66 -1.91 1.41
C ARG A 384 -21.94 -0.70 2.30
N VAL A 385 -21.50 0.48 1.87
CA VAL A 385 -21.84 1.75 2.55
C VAL A 385 -23.17 2.32 2.05
N CYS A 386 -23.69 3.34 2.72
CA CYS A 386 -24.87 4.08 2.30
C CYS A 386 -24.63 4.74 0.92
N ASN A 387 -25.57 4.52 -0.01
CA ASN A 387 -25.64 5.33 -1.21
C ASN A 387 -26.42 6.60 -0.91
N GLN A 388 -25.71 7.73 -0.82
CA GLN A 388 -26.28 9.04 -0.52
C GLN A 388 -27.29 9.56 -1.57
N ASP A 389 -27.36 8.94 -2.76
CA ASP A 389 -28.34 9.32 -3.79
C ASP A 389 -29.57 8.40 -3.81
N ASP A 390 -29.57 7.31 -3.01
CA ASP A 390 -30.67 6.36 -2.92
C ASP A 390 -31.61 6.68 -1.75
N GLN A 391 -32.89 6.90 -2.05
CA GLN A 391 -33.88 7.30 -1.06
C GLN A 391 -34.16 6.24 0.01
N GLU A 392 -34.02 4.96 -0.32
CA GLU A 392 -34.30 3.88 0.64
C GLU A 392 -33.13 3.72 1.63
N ASP A 393 -31.90 3.82 1.14
CA ASP A 393 -30.72 3.89 1.99
C ASP A 393 -30.78 5.06 2.98
N LEU A 394 -31.14 6.26 2.49
CA LEU A 394 -31.31 7.44 3.35
C LEU A 394 -32.37 7.22 4.43
N ARG A 395 -33.52 6.62 4.10
CA ARG A 395 -34.55 6.28 5.09
C ARG A 395 -34.01 5.34 6.16
N LYS A 396 -33.34 4.24 5.77
CA LYS A 396 -32.77 3.27 6.72
C LYS A 396 -31.71 3.91 7.62
N CYS A 397 -30.82 4.75 7.06
CA CYS A 397 -29.80 5.46 7.83
C CYS A 397 -30.41 6.44 8.83
N MET A 398 -31.37 7.27 8.40
CA MET A 398 -32.01 8.25 9.28
C MET A 398 -32.90 7.57 10.33
N GLN A 399 -33.52 6.43 10.03
CA GLN A 399 -34.24 5.63 11.02
C GLN A 399 -33.30 5.08 12.09
N LEU A 400 -32.13 4.53 11.72
CA LEU A 400 -31.12 4.09 12.67
C LEU A 400 -30.60 5.24 13.53
N LEU A 401 -30.27 6.37 12.91
CA LEU A 401 -29.77 7.56 13.60
C LEU A 401 -30.80 8.13 14.59
N LYS A 402 -32.06 8.23 14.17
CA LYS A 402 -33.18 8.65 15.02
C LYS A 402 -33.41 7.68 16.18
N TYR A 403 -33.36 6.37 15.92
CA TYR A 403 -33.45 5.34 16.96
C TYR A 403 -32.33 5.51 18.00
N PHE A 404 -31.10 5.72 17.54
CA PHE A 404 -29.95 5.99 18.42
C PHE A 404 -30.17 7.25 19.27
N HIS A 405 -30.57 8.37 18.65
CA HIS A 405 -30.88 9.61 19.38
C HIS A 405 -31.99 9.45 20.42
N GLN A 406 -32.90 8.48 20.26
CA GLN A 406 -33.99 8.22 21.20
C GLN A 406 -33.59 7.37 22.42
N GLN A 407 -32.36 6.81 22.45
CA GLN A 407 -31.89 5.98 23.57
C GLN A 407 -31.53 6.79 24.83
N ASP A 408 -31.50 8.12 24.76
CA ASP A 408 -31.18 9.06 25.85
C ASP A 408 -29.86 8.72 26.60
N LEU A 409 -28.87 8.25 25.84
CA LEU A 409 -27.54 7.91 26.34
C LEU A 409 -26.73 9.16 26.71
N LYS A 410 -25.84 9.02 27.69
CA LYS A 410 -24.99 10.11 28.22
C LYS A 410 -23.55 9.66 28.45
N VAL A 411 -22.63 10.59 28.19
CA VAL A 411 -21.20 10.54 28.51
C VAL A 411 -20.79 11.88 29.13
N ASP A 412 -19.60 11.95 29.74
CA ASP A 412 -19.16 13.13 30.51
C ASP A 412 -18.46 14.21 29.66
N HIS A 413 -18.30 13.99 28.35
CA HIS A 413 -17.67 14.93 27.41
C HIS A 413 -18.65 15.46 26.37
N GLU A 414 -18.38 16.67 25.89
CA GLU A 414 -19.23 17.39 24.93
C GLU A 414 -18.43 17.82 23.70
N PHE A 415 -19.10 17.91 22.55
CA PHE A 415 -18.47 18.39 21.31
C PHE A 415 -18.76 19.88 21.10
N ASN A 416 -17.86 20.79 21.48
CA ASN A 416 -18.06 22.22 21.21
C ASN A 416 -17.50 22.63 19.84
N VAL A 417 -18.41 22.94 18.90
CA VAL A 417 -18.06 23.34 17.51
C VAL A 417 -17.15 24.57 17.48
N PHE A 418 -17.41 25.58 18.29
CA PHE A 418 -16.62 26.83 18.28
C PHE A 418 -15.22 26.63 18.85
N GLU A 419 -15.10 25.86 19.95
CA GLU A 419 -13.80 25.50 20.51
C GLU A 419 -12.99 24.66 19.52
N LYS A 420 -13.63 23.76 18.77
CA LYS A 420 -12.97 22.97 17.72
C LYS A 420 -12.53 23.83 16.53
N ILE A 421 -13.30 24.87 16.15
CA ILE A 421 -12.84 25.86 15.15
C ILE A 421 -11.55 26.54 15.64
N ASP A 422 -11.56 27.08 16.85
CA ASP A 422 -10.39 27.77 17.41
C ASP A 422 -9.20 26.81 17.60
N PHE A 423 -9.45 25.54 17.91
CA PHE A 423 -8.43 24.49 17.96
C PHE A 423 -7.76 24.27 16.60
N TYR A 424 -8.53 24.10 15.52
CA TYR A 424 -7.97 23.91 14.18
C TYR A 424 -7.29 25.16 13.63
N GLU A 425 -7.76 26.36 13.98
CA GLU A 425 -7.06 27.61 13.66
C GLU A 425 -5.65 27.66 14.27
N LYS A 426 -5.52 27.26 15.54
CA LYS A 426 -4.21 27.19 16.20
C LYS A 426 -3.29 26.20 15.49
N LEU A 427 -3.81 25.07 15.04
CA LEU A 427 -3.04 24.05 14.34
C LEU A 427 -2.62 24.46 12.92
N ARG A 428 -3.52 25.06 12.12
CA ARG A 428 -3.19 25.51 10.76
C ARG A 428 -2.32 26.78 10.73
N GLY A 429 -2.28 27.53 11.83
CA GLY A 429 -1.56 28.79 11.95
C GLY A 429 -2.37 30.03 11.54
N PRO A 430 -1.80 31.24 11.68
CA PRO A 430 -2.55 32.50 11.67
C PRO A 430 -3.09 32.93 10.30
N LYS A 431 -2.57 32.38 9.20
CA LYS A 431 -2.95 32.79 7.84
C LYS A 431 -3.84 31.73 7.20
N SER A 432 -5.09 32.09 6.87
CA SER A 432 -5.98 31.23 6.09
C SER A 432 -5.62 31.28 4.60
N LEU A 433 -5.90 30.18 3.90
CA LEU A 433 -5.98 30.08 2.44
C LEU A 433 -7.12 30.94 1.88
N TYR A 434 -8.19 31.17 2.65
CA TYR A 434 -9.34 31.97 2.24
C TYR A 434 -9.15 33.45 2.60
N LYS A 435 -9.19 34.32 1.57
CA LYS A 435 -8.95 35.77 1.75
C LYS A 435 -10.00 36.47 2.61
N ASP A 436 -11.22 35.94 2.63
CA ASP A 436 -12.38 36.47 3.36
C ASP A 436 -12.70 35.67 4.63
N TYR A 437 -11.71 34.93 5.15
CA TYR A 437 -11.88 34.04 6.30
C TYR A 437 -12.44 34.77 7.53
N ASP A 438 -11.82 35.88 7.95
CA ASP A 438 -12.21 36.59 9.16
C ASP A 438 -13.66 37.10 9.09
N GLN A 439 -14.07 37.65 7.93
CA GLN A 439 -15.44 38.09 7.68
C GLN A 439 -16.43 36.92 7.72
N THR A 440 -16.04 35.77 7.17
CA THR A 440 -16.86 34.55 7.19
C THR A 440 -16.97 34.01 8.61
N LYS A 441 -15.88 33.99 9.38
CA LYS A 441 -15.87 33.58 10.79
C LYS A 441 -16.80 34.45 11.63
N GLU A 442 -16.71 35.77 11.52
CA GLU A 442 -17.59 36.70 12.24
C GLU A 442 -19.08 36.42 11.97
N LYS A 443 -19.43 36.21 10.70
CA LYS A 443 -20.78 35.84 10.28
C LYS A 443 -21.23 34.52 10.89
N VAL A 444 -20.44 33.45 10.74
CA VAL A 444 -20.77 32.13 11.31
C VAL A 444 -20.89 32.20 12.84
N PHE A 445 -20.01 32.93 13.52
CA PHE A 445 -20.05 33.08 14.97
C PHE A 445 -21.30 33.85 15.45
N SER A 446 -21.84 34.76 14.63
CA SER A 446 -23.09 35.45 14.95
C SER A 446 -24.31 34.51 15.02
N LEU A 447 -24.27 33.36 14.34
CA LEU A 447 -25.33 32.34 14.38
C LEU A 447 -25.47 31.69 15.76
N LYS A 448 -24.42 31.75 16.60
CA LYS A 448 -24.46 31.24 17.99
C LYS A 448 -25.65 31.82 18.77
N ASN A 449 -25.86 33.12 18.66
CA ASN A 449 -26.95 33.83 19.35
C ASN A 449 -28.34 33.41 18.86
N ILE A 450 -28.44 32.87 17.64
CA ILE A 450 -29.68 32.36 17.06
C ILE A 450 -29.97 30.97 17.64
N ILE A 451 -28.99 30.06 17.54
CA ILE A 451 -29.11 28.68 18.04
C ILE A 451 -29.38 28.65 19.55
N GLU A 452 -28.76 29.53 20.34
CA GLU A 452 -28.98 29.61 21.79
C GLU A 452 -30.42 29.93 22.20
N LYS A 453 -31.20 30.57 21.32
CA LYS A 453 -32.61 30.90 21.56
C LYS A 453 -33.57 29.79 21.10
N MET A 454 -33.06 28.79 20.39
CA MET A 454 -33.87 27.68 19.86
C MET A 454 -33.83 26.49 20.84
N PRO A 455 -34.92 25.71 20.97
CA PRO A 455 -34.91 24.49 21.77
C PRO A 455 -33.84 23.51 21.26
N LYS A 456 -33.11 22.88 22.18
CA LYS A 456 -32.04 21.91 21.88
C LYS A 456 -32.38 20.57 22.50
N GLU A 457 -32.08 19.49 21.79
CA GLU A 457 -32.17 18.12 22.32
C GLU A 457 -30.76 17.61 22.59
N TRP A 458 -30.27 17.84 23.81
CA TRP A 458 -28.88 17.53 24.17
C TRP A 458 -28.73 16.06 24.56
N ARG A 459 -28.13 15.26 23.67
CA ARG A 459 -27.92 13.81 23.83
C ARG A 459 -26.59 13.37 23.26
N LEU A 460 -26.20 12.12 23.49
CA LEU A 460 -25.04 11.54 22.82
C LEU A 460 -25.31 11.53 21.30
N CYS A 461 -24.41 12.18 20.55
CA CYS A 461 -24.41 12.26 19.10
C CYS A 461 -23.20 11.51 18.55
N HIS A 462 -23.31 10.99 17.32
CA HIS A 462 -22.18 10.37 16.63
C HIS A 462 -21.13 11.39 16.22
N ILE A 463 -21.56 12.62 15.92
CA ILE A 463 -20.78 13.75 15.38
C ILE A 463 -20.28 13.49 13.96
N ASP A 464 -19.84 12.28 13.61
CA ASP A 464 -19.36 11.95 12.26
C ASP A 464 -20.30 10.98 11.50
N ALA A 465 -21.61 11.20 11.58
CA ALA A 465 -22.62 10.33 10.94
C ALA A 465 -22.67 10.55 9.42
N ASN A 466 -21.58 10.31 8.70
CA ASN A 466 -21.51 10.42 7.24
C ASN A 466 -21.91 9.10 6.54
N CYS A 467 -22.12 9.14 5.21
CA CYS A 467 -22.60 7.99 4.43
C CYS A 467 -21.65 6.77 4.46
N ASP A 468 -20.34 6.98 4.57
CA ASP A 468 -19.34 5.91 4.63
C ASP A 468 -19.38 5.15 5.97
N ASN A 469 -19.86 5.80 7.04
CA ASN A 469 -19.98 5.22 8.38
C ASN A 469 -21.26 4.40 8.59
N PHE A 470 -22.20 4.42 7.64
CA PHE A 470 -23.36 3.53 7.65
C PHE A 470 -23.08 2.27 6.83
N LEU A 471 -22.88 1.16 7.53
CA LEU A 471 -22.51 -0.12 6.94
C LEU A 471 -23.72 -1.04 6.83
N PHE A 472 -24.13 -1.32 5.59
CA PHE A 472 -25.15 -2.29 5.26
C PHE A 472 -24.50 -3.67 5.09
N TYR A 473 -25.11 -4.70 5.66
CA TYR A 473 -24.65 -6.09 5.61
C TYR A 473 -25.84 -7.05 5.53
N LYS A 474 -25.59 -8.29 5.11
CA LYS A 474 -26.63 -9.33 5.05
C LYS A 474 -26.49 -10.29 6.22
N GLU A 475 -27.60 -10.54 6.90
CA GLU A 475 -27.72 -11.59 7.91
C GLU A 475 -28.99 -12.39 7.62
N ASN A 476 -28.86 -13.70 7.34
CA ASN A 476 -29.98 -14.57 6.95
C ASN A 476 -30.81 -14.03 5.76
N GLU A 477 -30.13 -13.50 4.73
CA GLU A 477 -30.73 -12.84 3.55
C GLU A 477 -31.44 -11.50 3.81
N GLU A 478 -31.58 -11.08 5.07
CA GLU A 478 -32.08 -9.76 5.43
C GLU A 478 -30.95 -8.73 5.45
N GLU A 479 -31.20 -7.57 4.86
CA GLU A 479 -30.25 -6.45 4.90
C GLU A 479 -30.41 -5.69 6.23
N LYS A 480 -29.31 -5.61 6.97
CA LYS A 480 -29.20 -4.88 8.25
C LYS A 480 -28.20 -3.75 8.11
N ILE A 481 -28.27 -2.81 9.04
CA ILE A 481 -27.43 -1.61 9.06
C ILE A 481 -26.75 -1.46 10.42
N LYS A 482 -25.48 -1.04 10.40
CA LYS A 482 -24.72 -0.60 11.57
C LYS A 482 -24.11 0.77 11.30
N LEU A 483 -23.95 1.56 12.35
CA LEU A 483 -23.24 2.85 12.35
C LEU A 483 -21.90 2.65 13.05
N ILE A 484 -20.80 2.90 12.35
CA ILE A 484 -19.43 2.64 12.83
C ILE A 484 -18.64 3.95 12.97
N ASP A 485 -17.46 3.86 13.59
CA ASP A 485 -16.50 4.95 13.76
C ASP A 485 -16.92 6.08 14.73
N TRP A 486 -17.14 5.69 15.98
CA TRP A 486 -17.60 6.55 17.07
C TRP A 486 -16.51 7.45 17.70
N GLU A 487 -15.41 7.74 16.99
CA GLU A 487 -14.23 8.40 17.56
C GLU A 487 -14.43 9.89 17.92
N TYR A 488 -15.42 10.54 17.32
CA TYR A 488 -15.81 11.93 17.62
C TYR A 488 -17.08 12.04 18.47
N ALA A 489 -17.73 10.93 18.79
CA ALA A 489 -19.02 10.92 19.45
C ALA A 489 -18.94 11.57 20.83
N ALA A 490 -19.91 12.44 21.14
CA ALA A 490 -19.97 13.21 22.38
C ALA A 490 -21.37 13.79 22.60
N MET A 491 -21.60 14.42 23.76
CA MET A 491 -22.84 15.15 24.02
C MET A 491 -22.97 16.39 23.13
N GLN A 492 -24.10 16.52 22.44
CA GLN A 492 -24.43 17.65 21.57
C GLN A 492 -25.95 17.69 21.26
N ASP A 493 -26.43 18.73 20.59
CA ASP A 493 -27.77 18.78 19.99
C ASP A 493 -27.86 17.79 18.83
N ILE A 494 -28.82 16.86 18.87
CA ILE A 494 -28.97 15.75 17.89
C ILE A 494 -29.13 16.21 16.44
N HIS A 495 -29.55 17.45 16.22
CA HIS A 495 -29.68 18.04 14.90
C HIS A 495 -28.33 18.31 14.22
N LEU A 496 -27.23 18.31 14.98
CA LEU A 496 -25.88 18.44 14.43
C LEU A 496 -25.50 17.22 13.58
N ASP A 497 -25.89 16.00 13.96
CA ASP A 497 -25.59 14.79 13.16
C ASP A 497 -26.24 14.84 11.76
N ILE A 498 -27.43 15.42 11.66
CA ILE A 498 -28.11 15.63 10.37
C ILE A 498 -27.32 16.64 9.52
N ALA A 499 -26.86 17.74 10.14
CA ALA A 499 -26.03 18.72 9.46
C ALA A 499 -24.70 18.12 8.98
N MET A 500 -24.09 17.26 9.80
CA MET A 500 -22.86 16.55 9.48
C MET A 500 -23.05 15.60 8.29
N PHE A 501 -24.11 14.79 8.27
CA PHE A 501 -24.44 13.95 7.11
C PHE A 501 -24.51 14.78 5.82
N CYS A 502 -25.21 15.92 5.85
CA CYS A 502 -25.38 16.82 4.70
C CYS A 502 -24.06 17.35 4.15
N ILE A 503 -23.17 17.85 5.00
CA ILE A 503 -21.91 18.47 4.54
C ILE A 503 -20.91 17.45 4.02
N TYR A 504 -20.89 16.23 4.58
CA TYR A 504 -20.05 15.14 4.05
C TYR A 504 -20.57 14.64 2.71
N SER A 505 -21.89 14.60 2.54
CA SER A 505 -22.52 14.17 1.29
C SER A 505 -22.50 15.22 0.18
N MET A 506 -21.94 16.41 0.45
CA MET A 506 -21.89 17.56 -0.46
C MET A 506 -23.26 17.98 -1.01
N TYR A 507 -24.30 17.87 -0.18
CA TYR A 507 -25.67 18.14 -0.60
C TYR A 507 -25.93 19.61 -0.92
N ASN A 508 -26.73 19.85 -1.97
CA ASN A 508 -27.34 21.16 -2.17
C ASN A 508 -28.56 21.35 -1.25
N ARG A 509 -29.12 22.57 -1.23
CA ARG A 509 -30.27 22.92 -0.38
C ARG A 509 -31.45 21.95 -0.51
N GLN A 510 -31.84 21.57 -1.73
CA GLN A 510 -32.96 20.67 -1.96
C GLN A 510 -32.71 19.26 -1.39
N GLN A 511 -31.47 18.76 -1.49
CA GLN A 511 -31.08 17.47 -0.92
C GLN A 511 -31.02 17.51 0.60
N VAL A 512 -30.51 18.61 1.17
CA VAL A 512 -30.54 18.85 2.61
C VAL A 512 -31.98 18.86 3.12
N ASP A 513 -32.88 19.57 2.43
CA ASP A 513 -34.27 19.64 2.82
C ASP A 513 -34.95 18.28 2.81
N ASN A 514 -34.68 17.48 1.78
CA ASN A 514 -35.15 16.11 1.68
C ASN A 514 -34.63 15.23 2.82
N LEU A 515 -33.35 15.32 3.19
CA LEU A 515 -32.80 14.53 4.30
C LEU A 515 -33.44 14.90 5.65
N ILE A 516 -33.62 16.20 5.90
CA ILE A 516 -34.35 16.70 7.07
C ILE A 516 -35.77 16.11 7.09
N ASP A 517 -36.48 16.17 5.96
CA ASP A 517 -37.83 15.61 5.87
C ASP A 517 -37.87 14.10 6.10
N ILE A 518 -36.87 13.34 5.64
CA ILE A 518 -36.75 11.91 5.94
C ILE A 518 -36.63 11.68 7.45
N TYR A 519 -35.71 12.38 8.13
CA TYR A 519 -35.48 12.21 9.57
C TYR A 519 -36.73 12.55 10.42
N PHE A 520 -37.39 13.66 10.08
CA PHE A 520 -38.59 14.12 10.78
C PHE A 520 -39.90 13.54 10.24
N GLU A 521 -39.86 12.61 9.28
CA GLU A 521 -41.05 12.04 8.62
C GLU A 521 -42.00 13.12 8.07
N ASN A 522 -41.44 14.14 7.41
CA ASN A 522 -42.13 15.32 6.85
C ASN A 522 -42.82 16.22 7.89
N LYS A 523 -42.38 16.16 9.16
CA LYS A 523 -42.94 16.96 10.27
C LYS A 523 -41.93 17.92 10.90
N CYS A 524 -40.87 18.29 10.17
CA CYS A 524 -39.89 19.26 10.65
C CYS A 524 -40.50 20.65 10.66
N ASP A 525 -40.53 21.31 11.82
CA ASP A 525 -40.94 22.71 11.91
C ASP A 525 -39.86 23.66 11.37
N GLN A 526 -40.28 24.86 10.98
CA GLN A 526 -39.38 25.83 10.36
C GLN A 526 -38.23 26.27 11.28
N GLN A 527 -38.48 26.39 12.58
CA GLN A 527 -37.45 26.82 13.54
C GLN A 527 -36.36 25.74 13.67
N THR A 528 -36.75 24.47 13.73
CA THR A 528 -35.83 23.33 13.73
C THR A 528 -35.03 23.24 12.43
N ARG A 529 -35.65 23.45 11.28
CA ARG A 529 -34.95 23.46 9.97
C ARG A 529 -33.88 24.55 9.92
N ILE A 530 -34.21 25.77 10.33
CA ILE A 530 -33.25 26.87 10.40
C ILE A 530 -32.12 26.56 11.39
N LYS A 531 -32.40 25.90 12.51
CA LYS A 531 -31.36 25.44 13.45
C LYS A 531 -30.38 24.48 12.77
N ILE A 532 -30.88 23.52 11.99
CA ILE A 532 -30.03 22.59 11.21
C ILE A 532 -29.18 23.35 10.18
N TYR A 533 -29.76 24.33 9.49
CA TYR A 533 -29.01 25.20 8.58
C TYR A 533 -27.88 25.97 9.28
N CYS A 534 -28.11 26.44 10.51
CA CYS A 534 -27.06 27.06 11.31
C CYS A 534 -25.91 26.08 11.60
N TYR A 535 -26.23 24.83 11.97
CA TYR A 535 -25.21 23.79 12.18
C TYR A 535 -24.45 23.46 10.89
N ILE A 536 -25.10 23.42 9.72
CA ILE A 536 -24.43 23.23 8.42
C ILE A 536 -23.40 24.34 8.19
N SER A 537 -23.77 25.59 8.43
CA SER A 537 -22.85 26.74 8.31
C SER A 537 -21.67 26.63 9.28
N MET A 538 -21.94 26.32 10.55
CA MET A 538 -20.91 26.21 11.58
C MET A 538 -19.94 25.04 11.34
N CYS A 539 -20.46 23.85 11.03
CA CYS A 539 -19.65 22.68 10.75
C CYS A 539 -18.87 22.83 9.44
N GLY A 540 -19.44 23.49 8.42
CA GLY A 540 -18.71 23.85 7.20
C GLY A 540 -17.46 24.69 7.51
N LEU A 541 -17.55 25.66 8.42
CA LEU A 541 -16.38 26.43 8.85
C LEU A 541 -15.37 25.56 9.62
N LEU A 542 -15.85 24.71 10.54
CA LEU A 542 -15.00 23.79 11.31
C LEU A 542 -14.17 22.88 10.39
N TRP A 543 -14.83 22.20 9.43
CA TRP A 543 -14.13 21.27 8.55
C TRP A 543 -13.30 21.96 7.48
N SER A 544 -13.64 23.20 7.11
CA SER A 544 -12.73 24.01 6.28
C SER A 544 -11.39 24.28 7.00
N ASN A 545 -11.42 24.58 8.31
CA ASN A 545 -10.19 24.77 9.10
C ASN A 545 -9.41 23.47 9.27
N TRP A 546 -10.11 22.34 9.47
CA TRP A 546 -9.47 21.03 9.48
C TRP A 546 -8.78 20.72 8.15
N CYS A 547 -9.42 21.04 7.01
CA CYS A 547 -8.82 20.88 5.69
C CYS A 547 -7.55 21.73 5.53
N GLU A 548 -7.57 22.98 5.97
CA GLU A 548 -6.39 23.84 5.96
C GLU A 548 -5.26 23.31 6.84
N TYR A 549 -5.57 22.81 8.04
CA TYR A 549 -4.58 22.15 8.88
C TYR A 549 -3.95 20.96 8.14
N LYS A 550 -4.75 20.09 7.52
CA LYS A 550 -4.23 18.95 6.74
C LYS A 550 -3.41 19.40 5.53
N TYR A 551 -3.77 20.50 4.90
CA TYR A 551 -2.98 21.12 3.84
C TYR A 551 -1.59 21.52 4.33
N THR A 552 -1.45 22.03 5.57
CA THR A 552 -0.12 22.32 6.16
C THR A 552 0.76 21.07 6.34
N LEU A 553 0.15 19.88 6.39
CA LEU A 553 0.84 18.59 6.45
C LEU A 553 1.06 17.96 5.06
N GLY A 554 0.77 18.69 3.98
CA GLY A 554 0.94 18.22 2.61
C GLY A 554 -0.21 17.34 2.08
N VAL A 555 -1.37 17.31 2.75
CA VAL A 555 -2.55 16.55 2.33
C VAL A 555 -3.63 17.49 1.78
N GLU A 556 -4.08 17.25 0.54
CA GLU A 556 -5.09 18.08 -0.12
C GLU A 556 -6.38 17.30 -0.42
N PHE A 557 -7.55 17.92 -0.14
CA PHE A 557 -8.88 17.32 -0.34
C PHE A 557 -9.66 17.93 -1.53
N GLY A 558 -9.01 18.76 -2.34
CA GLY A 558 -9.56 19.35 -3.56
C GLY A 558 -10.97 19.94 -3.37
N LYS A 559 -11.95 19.38 -4.10
CA LYS A 559 -13.35 19.86 -4.09
C LYS A 559 -14.00 19.85 -2.71
N TYR A 560 -13.64 18.91 -1.83
CA TYR A 560 -14.21 18.83 -0.49
C TYR A 560 -13.86 20.05 0.35
N SER A 561 -12.60 20.48 0.37
CA SER A 561 -12.16 21.66 1.13
C SER A 561 -12.94 22.91 0.73
N LEU A 562 -13.13 23.12 -0.58
CA LEU A 562 -13.89 24.27 -1.08
C LEU A 562 -15.38 24.17 -0.74
N ALA A 563 -15.96 22.97 -0.80
CA ALA A 563 -17.36 22.73 -0.44
C ALA A 563 -17.63 23.07 1.03
N GLN A 564 -16.76 22.66 1.97
CA GLN A 564 -16.92 22.98 3.40
C GLN A 564 -16.96 24.49 3.67
N TYR A 565 -16.04 25.24 3.07
CA TYR A 565 -16.03 26.70 3.20
C TYR A 565 -17.23 27.36 2.51
N ARG A 566 -17.75 26.76 1.42
CA ARG A 566 -19.00 27.20 0.78
C ARG A 566 -20.22 26.95 1.66
N PHE A 567 -20.33 25.79 2.31
CA PHE A 567 -21.39 25.52 3.28
C PHE A 567 -21.44 26.59 4.37
N ALA A 568 -20.28 26.99 4.91
CA ALA A 568 -20.20 28.08 5.89
C ALA A 568 -20.89 29.37 5.40
N LYS A 569 -20.59 29.79 4.17
CA LYS A 569 -21.06 31.05 3.59
C LYS A 569 -22.50 30.98 3.11
N ASP A 570 -22.82 29.95 2.35
CA ASP A 570 -24.09 29.83 1.65
C ASP A 570 -25.22 29.57 2.66
N TYR A 571 -25.00 28.70 3.66
CA TYR A 571 -25.99 28.46 4.70
C TYR A 571 -26.11 29.61 5.71
N TYR A 572 -25.06 30.40 5.94
CA TYR A 572 -25.22 31.65 6.69
C TYR A 572 -26.23 32.57 5.98
N ASN A 573 -26.08 32.77 4.66
CA ASN A 573 -27.00 33.62 3.90
C ASN A 573 -28.42 33.07 3.90
N ILE A 574 -28.59 31.74 3.71
CA ILE A 574 -29.90 31.07 3.79
C ILE A 574 -30.54 31.30 5.16
N VAL A 575 -29.79 31.14 6.26
CA VAL A 575 -30.32 31.38 7.61
C VAL A 575 -30.83 32.81 7.77
N ILE A 576 -30.07 33.81 7.31
CA ILE A 576 -30.49 35.21 7.41
C ILE A 576 -31.76 35.46 6.59
N GLU A 577 -31.83 34.96 5.36
CA GLU A 577 -33.02 35.06 4.51
C GLU A 577 -34.26 34.41 5.15
N GLU A 578 -34.12 33.18 5.67
CA GLU A 578 -35.22 32.47 6.33
C GLU A 578 -35.67 33.16 7.62
N MET A 579 -34.74 33.73 8.39
CA MET A 579 -35.05 34.50 9.59
C MET A 579 -35.75 35.83 9.28
N GLU A 580 -35.50 36.44 8.12
CA GLU A 580 -36.23 37.61 7.64
C GLU A 580 -37.65 37.22 7.20
N ASN A 581 -37.83 36.07 6.55
CA ASN A 581 -39.14 35.56 6.13
C ASN A 581 -40.04 35.12 7.31
N MET A 582 -39.47 34.84 8.49
CA MET A 582 -40.22 34.51 9.70
C MET A 582 -40.72 35.74 10.49
N LYS A 583 -40.23 36.94 10.18
CA LYS A 583 -40.68 38.20 10.80
C LYS A 583 -41.88 38.78 10.07
#